data_AF-A0A831YZT5-F1
#
_entry.id   AF-A0A831YZT5-F1
#
_cell.length_a   1.000
_cell.length_b   1.000
_cell.length_c   1.000
_cell.angle_alpha   90.00
_cell.angle_beta   90.00
_cell.angle_gamma   90.00
#
_symmetry.space_group_name_H-M   'P 1'
#
loop_
_entity.id
_entity.type
_entity.pdbx_description
1 polymer ?
#
loop_
_entity_poly.entity_id
_entity_poly.type
_entity_poly.pdbx_seq_one_letter_code
_entity_poly.pdbx_strand_id
1 'polypeptide(L)'
;TAFMDKALRDKLALSSANSINIARLLPQMVYYAAGFAQLPETRQPVTVIVPSGNLGNLTAGLMAARMGIPFAHFVAALNKNDVFLHYLESGEFQPRPAVPTLSNAMDVGNPSNLERIVDLYHHNHADIRRAISAYRFDDAATRQAIQHVARTFDYILDPHTAVGYLATEAHRQATESTGQWLLLSTAHPAKFNTTIAEVLGRPAPTPERLARVLQHEPNATPLSAEYADFKDFLWHLPSFRSA
;
A
#
# COMPACT_ATOMS: atom_id res chain seq x y z
N THR A 1 -8.25 -19.39 7.93
CA THR A 1 -9.31 -20.03 8.73
C THR A 1 -10.50 -20.41 7.86
N ALA A 2 -11.30 -19.48 7.33
CA ALA A 2 -12.46 -19.82 6.47
C ALA A 2 -12.11 -20.61 5.19
N PHE A 3 -11.05 -20.21 4.46
CA PHE A 3 -10.60 -20.92 3.26
C PHE A 3 -10.05 -22.33 3.52
N MET A 4 -9.74 -22.67 4.76
CA MET A 4 -9.28 -24.01 5.16
C MET A 4 -10.43 -24.89 5.65
N ASP A 5 -11.63 -24.33 5.83
CA ASP A 5 -12.80 -25.05 6.33
C ASP A 5 -13.51 -25.77 5.19
N LYS A 6 -13.42 -27.11 5.19
CA LYS A 6 -14.01 -27.94 4.15
C LYS A 6 -15.53 -27.75 4.05
N ALA A 7 -16.24 -27.67 5.18
CA ALA A 7 -17.69 -27.56 5.17
C ALA A 7 -18.16 -26.25 4.53
N LEU A 8 -17.47 -25.15 4.80
CA LEU A 8 -17.76 -23.87 4.14
C LEU A 8 -17.43 -23.91 2.65
N ARG A 9 -16.30 -24.50 2.25
CA ARG A 9 -15.92 -24.63 0.83
C ARG A 9 -16.89 -25.50 0.03
N ASP A 10 -17.45 -26.54 0.65
CA ASP A 10 -18.44 -27.40 -0.01
C ASP A 10 -19.77 -26.66 -0.21
N LYS A 11 -20.13 -25.75 0.71
CA LYS A 11 -21.39 -24.98 0.67
C LYS A 11 -21.30 -23.73 -0.21
N LEU A 12 -20.21 -22.97 -0.09
CA LEU A 12 -20.03 -21.65 -0.69
C LEU A 12 -18.84 -21.63 -1.66
N ALA A 13 -18.99 -20.93 -2.79
CA ALA A 13 -17.89 -20.64 -3.70
C ALA A 13 -17.01 -19.51 -3.13
N LEU A 14 -16.22 -19.82 -2.11
CA LEU A 14 -15.34 -18.84 -1.45
C LEU A 14 -14.23 -18.37 -2.40
N SER A 15 -14.06 -17.06 -2.50
CA SER A 15 -12.94 -16.43 -3.18
C SER A 15 -12.41 -15.25 -2.38
N SER A 16 -11.19 -14.83 -2.68
CA SER A 16 -10.48 -13.74 -2.01
C SER A 16 -10.22 -12.60 -3.00
N ALA A 17 -10.62 -11.39 -2.62
CA ALA A 17 -10.26 -10.15 -3.32
C ALA A 17 -9.03 -9.46 -2.66
N ASN A 18 -8.22 -10.22 -1.93
CA ASN A 18 -7.03 -9.72 -1.24
C ASN A 18 -5.86 -9.69 -2.23
N SER A 19 -4.74 -9.03 -1.90
CA SER A 19 -3.56 -9.03 -2.78
C SER A 19 -2.88 -10.40 -2.91
N ILE A 20 -3.30 -11.40 -2.14
CA ILE A 20 -2.94 -12.82 -2.35
C ILE A 20 -3.47 -13.31 -3.71
N ASN A 21 -4.56 -12.75 -4.24
CA ASN A 21 -5.08 -13.13 -5.55
C ASN A 21 -4.25 -12.50 -6.69
N ILE A 22 -3.78 -13.32 -7.64
CA ILE A 22 -3.01 -12.87 -8.81
C ILE A 22 -3.78 -11.84 -9.66
N ALA A 23 -5.11 -11.95 -9.70
CA ALA A 23 -5.99 -11.02 -10.41
C ALA A 23 -5.99 -9.61 -9.77
N ARG A 24 -5.52 -9.45 -8.53
CA ARG A 24 -5.23 -8.12 -7.97
C ARG A 24 -3.81 -7.64 -8.26
N LEU A 25 -2.85 -8.55 -8.38
CA LEU A 25 -1.45 -8.19 -8.55
C LEU A 25 -1.16 -7.72 -10.00
N LEU A 26 -1.64 -8.46 -11.01
CA LEU A 26 -1.32 -8.17 -12.40
C LEU A 26 -1.86 -6.81 -12.89
N PRO A 27 -3.12 -6.41 -12.61
CA PRO A 27 -3.61 -5.12 -13.08
C PRO A 27 -2.86 -3.92 -12.48
N GLN A 28 -2.21 -4.11 -11.33
CA GLN A 28 -1.43 -3.05 -10.70
C GLN A 28 -0.20 -2.66 -11.54
N MET A 29 0.35 -3.59 -12.34
CA MET A 29 1.48 -3.29 -13.24
C MET A 29 1.12 -2.22 -14.30
N VAL A 30 -0.16 -2.11 -14.66
CA VAL A 30 -0.61 -1.20 -15.73
C VAL A 30 -0.35 0.26 -15.37
N TYR A 31 -0.56 0.67 -14.12
CA TYR A 31 -0.31 2.06 -13.73
C TYR A 31 1.18 2.38 -13.56
N TYR A 32 2.05 1.38 -13.37
CA TYR A 32 3.50 1.60 -13.44
C TYR A 32 3.91 1.94 -14.88
N ALA A 33 3.40 1.19 -15.86
CA ALA A 33 3.62 1.50 -17.28
C ALA A 33 3.06 2.88 -17.66
N ALA A 34 1.83 3.17 -17.25
CA ALA A 34 1.18 4.45 -17.54
C ALA A 34 1.87 5.64 -16.83
N GLY A 35 2.35 5.45 -15.60
CA GLY A 35 3.10 6.47 -14.86
C GLY A 35 4.46 6.73 -15.50
N PHE A 36 5.19 5.67 -15.88
CA PHE A 36 6.46 5.79 -16.57
C PHE A 36 6.33 6.50 -17.92
N ALA A 37 5.30 6.19 -18.70
CA ALA A 37 5.05 6.82 -20.01
C ALA A 37 4.74 8.33 -19.93
N GLN A 38 4.43 8.86 -18.75
CA GLN A 38 4.19 10.29 -18.52
C GLN A 38 5.43 11.04 -18.01
N LEU A 39 6.52 10.33 -17.70
CA LEU A 39 7.75 10.97 -17.27
C LEU A 39 8.41 11.69 -18.45
N PRO A 40 9.10 12.83 -18.22
CA PRO A 40 9.85 13.49 -19.26
C PRO A 40 10.90 12.55 -19.87
N GLU A 41 11.03 12.55 -21.20
CA GLU A 41 12.05 11.77 -21.90
C GLU A 41 13.46 12.31 -21.58
N THR A 42 14.06 11.74 -20.53
CA THR A 42 15.44 12.01 -20.14
C THR A 42 16.22 10.71 -20.07
N ARG A 43 17.55 10.78 -20.02
CA ARG A 43 18.41 9.62 -19.75
C ARG A 43 18.60 9.36 -18.24
N GLN A 44 17.83 10.04 -17.38
CA GLN A 44 18.00 9.92 -15.94
C GLN A 44 17.38 8.61 -15.42
N PRO A 45 17.99 7.99 -14.39
CA PRO A 45 17.40 6.83 -13.75
C PRO A 45 16.06 7.19 -13.08
N VAL A 46 15.08 6.30 -13.18
CA VAL A 46 13.78 6.45 -12.52
C VAL A 46 13.74 5.61 -11.24
N THR A 47 13.57 6.28 -10.11
CA THR A 47 13.30 5.64 -8.81
C THR A 47 11.81 5.67 -8.52
N VAL A 48 11.24 4.53 -8.12
CA VAL A 48 9.81 4.41 -7.83
C VAL A 48 9.57 4.31 -6.34
N ILE A 49 8.69 5.15 -5.80
CA ILE A 49 8.39 5.24 -4.36
C ILE A 49 6.99 4.73 -4.09
N VAL A 50 6.90 3.72 -3.23
CA VAL A 50 5.67 2.98 -2.97
C VAL A 50 5.34 3.02 -1.47
N PRO A 51 4.31 3.79 -1.06
CA PRO A 51 3.69 3.61 0.26
C PRO A 51 3.26 2.16 0.44
N SER A 52 3.87 1.47 1.40
CA SER A 52 3.88 0.01 1.47
C SER A 52 3.38 -0.50 2.81
N GLY A 53 2.33 -1.34 2.75
CA GLY A 53 1.88 -2.20 3.85
C GLY A 53 2.06 -3.66 3.48
N ASN A 54 1.03 -4.25 2.87
CA ASN A 54 1.02 -5.67 2.48
C ASN A 54 1.92 -6.03 1.26
N LEU A 55 2.79 -5.12 0.82
CA LEU A 55 3.77 -5.23 -0.29
C LEU A 55 3.24 -5.58 -1.68
N GLY A 56 1.93 -5.72 -1.88
CA GLY A 56 1.36 -6.09 -3.19
C GLY A 56 1.63 -5.06 -4.30
N ASN A 57 1.53 -3.77 -3.98
CA ASN A 57 1.80 -2.69 -4.93
C ASN A 57 3.28 -2.69 -5.36
N LEU A 58 4.19 -2.72 -4.38
CA LEU A 58 5.64 -2.84 -4.62
C LEU A 58 5.97 -4.08 -5.48
N THR A 59 5.37 -5.23 -5.16
CA THR A 59 5.56 -6.47 -5.94
C THR A 59 5.14 -6.29 -7.40
N ALA A 60 4.01 -5.62 -7.66
CA ALA A 60 3.57 -5.33 -9.02
C ALA A 60 4.57 -4.41 -9.76
N GLY A 61 5.12 -3.40 -9.09
CA GLY A 61 6.17 -2.55 -9.65
C GLY A 61 7.43 -3.32 -10.04
N LEU A 62 7.87 -4.23 -9.17
CA LEU A 62 9.02 -5.09 -9.42
C LEU A 62 8.77 -6.04 -10.61
N MET A 63 7.57 -6.59 -10.73
CA MET A 63 7.17 -7.39 -11.90
C MET A 63 7.17 -6.55 -13.17
N ALA A 64 6.62 -5.33 -13.12
CA ALA A 64 6.64 -4.38 -14.23
C ALA A 64 8.08 -4.06 -14.69
N ALA A 65 9.03 -3.91 -13.76
CA ALA A 65 10.44 -3.74 -14.09
C ALA A 65 11.01 -4.98 -14.81
N ARG A 66 10.68 -6.19 -14.33
CA ARG A 66 11.10 -7.46 -14.96
C ARG A 66 10.49 -7.69 -16.34
N MET A 67 9.35 -7.04 -16.63
CA MET A 67 8.75 -7.01 -17.95
C MET A 67 9.39 -6.00 -18.91
N GLY A 68 10.40 -5.24 -18.46
CA GLY A 68 11.22 -4.38 -19.31
C GLY A 68 11.01 -2.87 -19.12
N ILE A 69 10.17 -2.45 -18.17
CA ILE A 69 10.08 -1.02 -17.83
C ILE A 69 11.34 -0.61 -17.07
N PRO A 70 12.10 0.41 -17.52
CA PRO A 70 13.46 0.66 -17.04
C PRO A 70 13.48 1.46 -15.73
N PHE A 71 12.85 0.92 -14.68
CA PHE A 71 12.99 1.43 -13.33
C PHE A 71 14.36 1.06 -12.77
N ALA A 72 15.10 2.07 -12.29
CA ALA A 72 16.44 1.90 -11.76
C ALA A 72 16.44 1.37 -10.32
N HIS A 73 15.49 1.84 -9.51
CA HIS A 73 15.43 1.50 -8.08
C HIS A 73 14.00 1.59 -7.53
N PHE A 74 13.73 0.88 -6.44
CA PHE A 74 12.47 0.96 -5.71
C PHE A 74 12.68 1.39 -4.26
N VAL A 75 11.75 2.18 -3.74
CA VAL A 75 11.72 2.61 -2.35
C VAL A 75 10.38 2.20 -1.73
N ALA A 76 10.45 1.35 -0.70
CA ALA A 76 9.31 1.03 0.15
C ALA A 76 9.18 2.07 1.27
N ALA A 77 8.14 2.88 1.21
CA ALA A 77 7.84 3.87 2.24
C ALA A 77 6.92 3.23 3.30
N LEU A 78 7.41 3.11 4.53
CA LEU A 78 6.76 2.41 5.63
C LEU A 78 6.35 3.40 6.73
N ASN A 79 5.22 3.13 7.38
CA ASN A 79 4.86 3.79 8.63
C ASN A 79 5.55 3.06 9.81
N LYS A 80 5.08 3.22 11.04
CA LYS A 80 5.64 2.50 12.22
C LYS A 80 5.72 0.97 12.05
N ASN A 81 4.92 0.39 11.16
CA ASN A 81 4.93 -1.03 10.82
C ASN A 81 6.05 -1.32 9.81
N ASP A 82 7.26 -1.56 10.33
CA ASP A 82 8.51 -1.58 9.57
C ASP A 82 9.12 -2.98 9.40
N VAL A 83 8.29 -4.03 9.37
CA VAL A 83 8.73 -5.43 9.24
C VAL A 83 9.55 -5.65 7.97
N PHE A 84 9.18 -4.99 6.87
CA PHE A 84 9.94 -5.10 5.62
C PHE A 84 11.32 -4.43 5.70
N LEU A 85 11.46 -3.32 6.42
CA LEU A 85 12.76 -2.68 6.66
C LEU A 85 13.68 -3.62 7.45
N HIS A 86 13.17 -4.24 8.52
CA HIS A 86 13.94 -5.21 9.31
C HIS A 86 14.40 -6.39 8.44
N TYR A 87 13.51 -6.93 7.60
CA TYR A 87 13.88 -7.98 6.65
C TYR A 87 14.99 -7.54 5.69
N LEU A 88 14.94 -6.32 5.15
CA LEU A 88 16.03 -5.82 4.30
C LEU A 88 17.34 -5.71 5.07
N GLU A 89 17.31 -5.31 6.34
CA GLU A 89 18.50 -5.14 7.18
C GLU A 89 19.13 -6.46 7.61
N SER A 90 18.34 -7.44 8.07
CA SER A 90 18.82 -8.69 8.67
C SER A 90 18.76 -9.91 7.77
N GLY A 91 17.86 -9.92 6.77
CA GLY A 91 17.51 -11.12 5.99
C GLY A 91 16.49 -12.04 6.69
N GLU A 92 16.12 -11.73 7.93
CA GLU A 92 15.19 -12.52 8.72
C GLU A 92 13.79 -11.90 8.70
N PHE A 93 12.79 -12.71 8.38
CA PHE A 93 11.40 -12.28 8.42
C PHE A 93 10.78 -12.63 9.77
N GLN A 94 10.41 -11.60 10.53
CA GLN A 94 9.69 -11.76 11.80
C GLN A 94 8.38 -10.94 11.78
N PRO A 95 7.21 -11.59 11.63
CA PRO A 95 5.94 -10.89 11.68
C PRO A 95 5.68 -10.33 13.09
N ARG A 96 5.02 -9.17 13.15
CA ARG A 96 4.67 -8.46 14.39
C ARG A 96 3.19 -8.09 14.40
N PRO A 97 2.56 -7.84 15.57
CA PRO A 97 1.26 -7.20 15.62
C PRO A 97 1.30 -5.82 14.95
N ALA A 98 0.26 -5.47 14.21
CA ALA A 98 0.16 -4.16 13.59
C ALA A 98 -0.05 -3.07 14.67
N VAL A 99 0.65 -1.95 14.51
CA VAL A 99 0.51 -0.74 15.32
C VAL A 99 -0.34 0.27 14.54
N PRO A 100 -1.44 0.79 15.11
CA PRO A 100 -2.25 1.80 14.45
C PRO A 100 -1.49 3.09 14.16
N THR A 101 -1.69 3.66 12.96
CA THR A 101 -1.12 4.94 12.52
C THR A 101 -2.12 5.77 11.71
N LEU A 102 -1.73 6.97 11.27
CA LEU A 102 -2.53 7.79 10.34
C LEU A 102 -2.66 7.18 8.94
N SER A 103 -1.69 6.34 8.55
CA SER A 103 -1.67 5.65 7.26
C SER A 103 -2.19 4.22 7.43
N ASN A 104 -3.43 4.11 7.90
CA ASN A 104 -4.03 2.87 8.38
C ASN A 104 -4.02 1.70 7.37
N ALA A 105 -4.05 1.96 6.06
CA ALA A 105 -3.97 0.90 5.06
C ALA A 105 -2.57 0.25 4.97
N MET A 106 -1.56 0.90 5.58
CA MET A 106 -0.19 0.42 5.70
C MET A 106 0.09 -0.23 7.06
N ASP A 107 -0.88 -0.27 7.98
CA ASP A 107 -0.73 -0.91 9.30
C ASP A 107 -0.72 -2.44 9.17
N VAL A 108 0.41 -2.97 8.69
CA VAL A 108 0.59 -4.38 8.36
C VAL A 108 1.89 -4.88 8.97
N GLY A 109 1.77 -5.72 9.99
CA GLY A 109 2.91 -6.40 10.60
C GLY A 109 3.20 -7.81 10.05
N ASN A 110 2.40 -8.29 9.09
CA ASN A 110 2.64 -9.56 8.39
C ASN A 110 2.35 -9.40 6.88
N PRO A 111 3.29 -8.83 6.10
CA PRO A 111 3.08 -8.53 4.69
C PRO A 111 3.04 -9.80 3.83
N SER A 112 1.86 -10.20 3.40
CA SER A 112 1.61 -11.46 2.68
C SER A 112 2.21 -11.51 1.27
N ASN A 113 2.77 -10.43 0.73
CA ASN A 113 3.45 -10.43 -0.58
C ASN A 113 4.98 -10.42 -0.45
N LEU A 114 5.54 -10.46 0.77
CA LEU A 114 6.98 -10.58 0.95
C LEU A 114 7.52 -11.85 0.26
N GLU A 115 6.86 -12.99 0.45
CA GLU A 115 7.23 -14.27 -0.17
C GLU A 115 7.38 -14.15 -1.69
N ARG A 116 6.49 -13.40 -2.36
CA ARG A 116 6.58 -13.16 -3.80
C ARG A 116 7.79 -12.34 -4.20
N ILE A 117 8.17 -11.34 -3.39
CA ILE A 117 9.39 -10.57 -3.62
C ILE A 117 10.59 -11.51 -3.46
N VAL A 118 10.61 -12.33 -2.41
CA VAL A 118 11.70 -13.30 -2.19
C VAL A 118 11.84 -14.24 -3.39
N ASP A 119 10.73 -14.81 -3.86
CA ASP A 119 10.72 -15.71 -5.03
C ASP A 119 11.16 -15.00 -6.32
N LEU A 120 10.71 -13.75 -6.53
CA LEU A 120 11.06 -12.93 -7.71
C LEU A 120 12.56 -12.65 -7.80
N TYR A 121 13.27 -12.76 -6.68
CA TYR A 121 14.72 -12.61 -6.57
C TYR A 121 15.44 -13.92 -6.24
N HIS A 122 14.79 -15.08 -6.46
CA HIS A 122 15.38 -16.40 -6.27
C HIS A 122 15.96 -16.62 -4.86
N HIS A 123 15.30 -16.07 -3.84
CA HIS A 123 15.77 -16.08 -2.45
C HIS A 123 17.13 -15.40 -2.23
N ASN A 124 17.63 -14.59 -3.17
CA ASN A 124 18.86 -13.82 -3.00
C ASN A 124 18.58 -12.49 -2.30
N HIS A 125 18.80 -12.47 -0.99
CA HIS A 125 18.62 -11.27 -0.15
C HIS A 125 19.47 -10.08 -0.60
N ALA A 126 20.70 -10.32 -1.08
CA ALA A 126 21.58 -9.24 -1.52
C ALA A 126 21.02 -8.53 -2.78
N ASP A 127 20.43 -9.29 -3.70
CA ASP A 127 19.78 -8.70 -4.88
C ASP A 127 18.52 -7.91 -4.53
N ILE A 128 17.75 -8.37 -3.54
CA ILE A 128 16.59 -7.63 -3.02
C ILE A 128 17.05 -6.29 -2.43
N ARG A 129 18.08 -6.29 -1.58
CA ARG A 129 18.66 -5.06 -0.99
C ARG A 129 19.24 -4.11 -2.04
N ARG A 130 19.81 -4.66 -3.11
CA ARG A 130 20.35 -3.85 -4.21
C ARG A 130 19.25 -3.15 -5.01
N ALA A 131 18.09 -3.78 -5.17
CA ALA A 131 16.99 -3.25 -5.95
C ALA A 131 15.97 -2.44 -5.13
N ILE A 132 15.94 -2.61 -3.81
CA ILE A 132 14.93 -2.03 -2.94
C ILE A 132 15.57 -1.42 -1.69
N SER A 133 15.26 -0.14 -1.44
CA SER A 133 15.48 0.50 -0.15
C SER A 133 14.16 0.66 0.60
N ALA A 134 14.20 0.81 1.92
CA ALA A 134 13.03 1.14 2.71
C ALA A 134 13.34 2.26 3.71
N TYR A 135 12.32 3.08 4.00
CA TYR A 135 12.39 4.14 5.00
C TYR A 135 11.13 4.11 5.85
N ARG A 136 11.29 4.46 7.13
CA ARG A 136 10.22 4.45 8.12
C ARG A 136 9.95 5.84 8.64
N PHE A 137 8.68 6.20 8.74
CA PHE A 137 8.24 7.46 9.34
C PHE A 137 7.11 7.26 10.35
N ASP A 138 7.01 8.18 11.31
CA ASP A 138 5.93 8.22 12.28
C ASP A 138 4.84 9.23 11.89
N ASP A 139 3.77 9.28 12.69
CA ASP A 139 2.65 10.18 12.45
C ASP A 139 3.03 11.66 12.61
N ALA A 140 4.02 11.98 13.45
CA ALA A 140 4.46 13.36 13.63
C ALA A 140 5.12 13.89 12.35
N ALA A 141 6.06 13.12 11.79
CA ALA A 141 6.67 13.41 10.50
C ALA A 141 5.62 13.45 9.38
N THR A 142 4.66 12.52 9.39
CA THR A 142 3.56 12.47 8.41
C THR A 142 2.73 13.75 8.43
N ARG A 143 2.34 14.25 9.61
CA ARG A 143 1.61 15.52 9.75
C ARG A 143 2.42 16.70 9.24
N GLN A 144 3.72 16.76 9.58
CA GLN A 144 4.63 17.81 9.11
C GLN A 144 4.76 17.81 7.59
N ALA A 145 4.86 16.64 6.96
CA ALA A 145 4.93 16.50 5.51
C ALA A 145 3.65 17.03 4.83
N ILE A 146 2.47 16.68 5.34
CA ILE A 146 1.19 17.21 4.83
C ILE A 146 1.17 18.74 4.91
N GLN A 147 1.56 19.32 6.05
CA GLN A 147 1.59 20.78 6.22
C GLN A 147 2.62 21.46 5.33
N HIS A 148 3.79 20.84 5.15
CA HIS A 148 4.84 21.37 4.30
C HIS A 148 4.38 21.39 2.84
N VAL A 149 3.92 20.25 2.33
CA VAL A 149 3.55 20.11 0.91
C VAL A 149 2.34 20.96 0.56
N ALA A 150 1.35 21.06 1.45
CA ALA A 150 0.20 21.96 1.26
C ALA A 150 0.62 23.44 1.19
N ARG A 151 1.60 23.86 2.00
CA ARG A 151 2.08 25.26 2.00
C ARG A 151 3.01 25.57 0.83
N THR A 152 3.85 24.62 0.45
CA THR A 152 4.91 24.85 -0.55
C THR A 152 4.42 24.64 -1.98
N PHE A 153 3.50 23.69 -2.20
CA PHE A 153 3.09 23.27 -3.54
C PHE A 153 1.58 23.44 -3.81
N ASP A 154 0.82 23.95 -2.83
CA ASP A 154 -0.66 23.99 -2.88
C ASP A 154 -1.28 22.61 -3.21
N TYR A 155 -0.63 21.54 -2.73
CA TYR A 155 -1.05 20.16 -2.94
C TYR A 155 -1.31 19.46 -1.61
N ILE A 156 -2.48 18.85 -1.46
CA ILE A 156 -2.86 18.15 -0.22
C ILE A 156 -2.58 16.66 -0.37
N LEU A 157 -1.60 16.17 0.38
CA LEU A 157 -1.31 14.75 0.51
C LEU A 157 -2.29 14.08 1.47
N ASP A 158 -2.73 12.88 1.13
CA ASP A 158 -3.26 11.96 2.14
C ASP A 158 -2.10 11.40 3.00
N PRO A 159 -2.40 10.83 4.19
CA PRO A 159 -1.35 10.29 5.08
C PRO A 159 -0.42 9.27 4.42
N HIS A 160 -0.92 8.40 3.53
CA HIS A 160 -0.12 7.36 2.88
C HIS A 160 0.87 7.98 1.90
N THR A 161 0.41 8.92 1.06
CA THR A 161 1.28 9.61 0.11
C THR A 161 2.27 10.53 0.82
N ALA A 162 1.93 11.07 2.00
CA ALA A 162 2.87 11.80 2.84
C ALA A 162 4.04 10.94 3.35
N VAL A 163 3.80 9.69 3.74
CA VAL A 163 4.88 8.73 4.05
C VAL A 163 5.75 8.47 2.81
N GLY A 164 5.13 8.35 1.64
CA GLY A 164 5.83 8.25 0.36
C GLY A 164 6.71 9.46 0.06
N TYR A 165 6.19 10.68 0.23
CA TYR A 165 6.95 11.92 0.05
C TYR A 165 8.18 11.98 0.97
N LEU A 166 8.01 11.63 2.24
CA LEU A 166 9.11 11.56 3.20
C LEU A 166 10.19 10.56 2.78
N ALA A 167 9.79 9.39 2.26
CA ALA A 167 10.73 8.40 1.74
C ALA A 167 11.47 8.89 0.49
N THR A 168 10.79 9.62 -0.40
CA THR A 168 11.43 10.29 -1.54
C THR A 168 12.52 11.24 -1.06
N GLU A 169 12.21 12.13 -0.12
CA GLU A 169 13.17 13.10 0.41
C GLU A 169 14.34 12.45 1.14
N ALA A 170 14.08 11.42 1.96
CA ALA A 170 15.14 10.67 2.64
C ALA A 170 16.05 9.92 1.66
N HIS A 171 15.48 9.29 0.62
CA HIS A 171 16.28 8.60 -0.39
C HIS A 171 17.10 9.57 -1.24
N ARG A 172 16.51 10.71 -1.62
CA ARG A 172 17.19 11.78 -2.36
C ARG A 172 18.40 12.30 -1.58
N GLN A 173 18.24 12.54 -0.27
CA GLN A 173 19.34 12.97 0.59
C GLN A 173 20.41 11.88 0.76
N ALA A 174 20.01 10.62 0.97
CA ALA A 174 20.94 9.53 1.21
C ALA A 174 21.78 9.14 -0.02
N THR A 175 21.28 9.40 -1.24
CA THR A 175 21.92 8.97 -2.50
C THR A 175 22.50 10.13 -3.31
N GLU A 176 22.23 11.38 -2.92
CA GLU A 176 22.50 12.57 -3.72
C GLU A 176 21.95 12.47 -5.16
N SER A 177 20.93 11.65 -5.36
CA SER A 177 20.40 11.34 -6.68
C SER A 177 19.67 12.54 -7.29
N THR A 178 20.04 12.84 -8.53
CA THR A 178 19.36 13.83 -9.39
C THR A 178 18.42 13.17 -10.40
N GLY A 179 18.08 11.89 -10.17
CA GLY A 179 17.19 11.11 -11.02
C GLY A 179 15.73 11.57 -11.01
N GLN A 180 14.90 10.88 -11.78
CA GLN A 180 13.46 11.07 -11.78
C GLN A 180 12.79 10.21 -10.71
N TRP A 181 11.66 10.70 -10.19
CA TRP A 181 10.96 10.10 -9.07
C TRP A 181 9.51 9.86 -9.44
N LEU A 182 9.06 8.61 -9.36
CA LEU A 182 7.65 8.25 -9.50
C LEU A 182 7.08 7.87 -8.15
N LEU A 183 6.39 8.82 -7.49
CA LEU A 183 5.71 8.57 -6.21
C LEU A 183 4.27 8.14 -6.46
N LEU A 184 3.89 6.99 -5.90
CA LEU A 184 2.53 6.49 -5.97
C LEU A 184 1.65 7.20 -4.93
N SER A 185 0.71 8.02 -5.42
CA SER A 185 -0.36 8.60 -4.59
C SER A 185 -1.51 7.60 -4.45
N THR A 186 -1.58 6.95 -3.28
CA THR A 186 -2.39 5.73 -3.11
C THR A 186 -3.83 5.98 -2.68
N ALA A 187 -4.14 7.20 -2.23
CA ALA A 187 -5.49 7.58 -1.87
C ALA A 187 -5.75 9.08 -2.08
N HIS A 188 -7.02 9.42 -2.27
CA HIS A 188 -7.46 10.80 -2.27
C HIS A 188 -7.54 11.34 -0.82
N PRO A 189 -7.05 12.56 -0.51
CA PRO A 189 -7.00 13.10 0.86
C PRO A 189 -8.38 13.21 1.54
N ALA A 190 -9.45 13.42 0.76
CA ALA A 190 -10.83 13.45 1.27
C ALA A 190 -11.27 12.16 1.99
N LYS A 191 -10.60 11.02 1.74
CA LYS A 191 -10.84 9.77 2.49
C LYS A 191 -10.34 9.83 3.95
N PHE A 192 -9.55 10.84 4.29
CA PHE A 192 -8.91 11.03 5.59
C PHE A 192 -9.19 12.42 6.15
N ASN A 193 -10.39 12.96 5.87
CA ASN A 193 -10.73 14.35 6.18
C ASN A 193 -10.60 14.72 7.67
N THR A 194 -10.80 13.78 8.60
CA THR A 194 -10.53 14.01 10.02
C THR A 194 -9.08 14.42 10.24
N THR A 195 -8.14 13.59 9.76
CA THR A 195 -6.70 13.88 9.85
C THR A 195 -6.33 15.14 9.09
N ILE A 196 -6.87 15.35 7.88
CA ILE A 196 -6.57 16.55 7.08
C ILE A 196 -7.05 17.82 7.78
N ALA A 197 -8.26 17.82 8.34
CA ALA A 197 -8.81 18.96 9.08
C ALA A 197 -8.01 19.28 10.34
N GLU A 198 -7.60 18.26 11.11
CA GLU A 198 -6.71 18.44 12.26
C GLU A 198 -5.37 19.09 11.87
N VAL A 199 -4.81 18.71 10.72
CA VAL A 199 -3.46 19.10 10.32
C VAL A 199 -3.42 20.45 9.61
N LEU A 200 -4.42 20.75 8.79
CA LEU A 200 -4.48 21.95 7.95
C LEU A 200 -5.51 22.99 8.40
N GLY A 201 -6.31 22.69 9.44
CA GLY A 201 -7.41 23.55 9.89
C GLY A 201 -8.61 23.59 8.94
N ARG A 202 -8.60 22.78 7.87
CA ARG A 202 -9.67 22.66 6.89
C ARG A 202 -9.69 21.26 6.28
N PRO A 203 -10.86 20.72 5.88
CA PRO A 203 -10.91 19.44 5.18
C PRO A 203 -10.33 19.54 3.77
N ALA A 204 -10.00 18.40 3.17
CA ALA A 204 -9.69 18.34 1.75
C ALA A 204 -10.96 18.58 0.91
N PRO A 205 -10.85 19.19 -0.28
CA PRO A 205 -11.95 19.24 -1.23
C PRO A 205 -12.47 17.82 -1.49
N THR A 206 -13.78 17.61 -1.33
CA THR A 206 -14.39 16.29 -1.54
C THR A 206 -14.94 16.21 -2.95
N PRO A 207 -14.48 15.28 -3.81
CA PRO A 207 -15.05 15.09 -5.14
C PRO A 207 -16.54 14.73 -5.05
N GLU A 208 -17.36 15.23 -5.97
CA GLU A 208 -18.81 15.05 -5.94
C GLU A 208 -19.23 13.57 -5.84
N ARG A 209 -18.55 12.68 -6.58
CA ARG A 209 -18.79 11.23 -6.52
C ARG A 209 -18.59 10.65 -5.13
N LEU A 210 -17.56 11.11 -4.40
CA LEU A 210 -17.31 10.66 -3.03
C LEU A 210 -18.34 11.28 -2.06
N ALA A 211 -18.68 12.55 -2.24
CA ALA A 211 -19.68 13.24 -1.41
C ALA A 211 -21.04 12.51 -1.46
N ARG A 212 -21.46 12.04 -2.64
CA ARG A 212 -22.69 11.24 -2.79
C ARG A 212 -22.65 9.94 -1.99
N VAL A 213 -21.51 9.25 -2.00
CA VAL A 213 -21.36 7.98 -1.27
C VAL A 213 -21.39 8.19 0.25
N LEU A 214 -20.75 9.27 0.73
CA LEU A 214 -20.66 9.58 2.16
C LEU A 214 -22.01 9.97 2.80
N GLN A 215 -23.04 10.24 2.01
CA GLN A 215 -24.40 10.53 2.50
C GLN A 215 -25.21 9.28 2.82
N HIS A 216 -24.76 8.09 2.40
CA HIS A 216 -25.47 6.85 2.67
C HIS A 216 -25.20 6.35 4.08
N GLU A 217 -26.26 5.91 4.75
CA GLU A 217 -26.14 5.20 6.03
C GLU A 217 -25.35 3.90 5.86
N PRO A 218 -24.33 3.63 6.70
CA PRO A 218 -23.59 2.37 6.66
C PRO A 218 -24.52 1.17 6.87
N ASN A 219 -24.48 0.21 5.96
CA ASN A 219 -25.14 -1.08 6.13
C ASN A 219 -24.10 -2.15 6.47
N ALA A 220 -23.80 -2.30 7.77
CA ALA A 220 -22.84 -3.26 8.29
C ALA A 220 -23.49 -4.16 9.34
N THR A 221 -23.23 -5.46 9.27
CA THR A 221 -23.65 -6.42 10.30
C THR A 221 -22.53 -6.56 11.35
N PRO A 222 -22.76 -6.18 12.62
CA PRO A 222 -21.77 -6.36 13.67
C PRO A 222 -21.54 -7.85 13.93
N LEU A 223 -20.28 -8.24 14.06
CA LEU A 223 -19.84 -9.61 14.34
C LEU A 223 -18.69 -9.56 15.36
N SER A 224 -18.57 -10.60 16.18
CA SER A 224 -17.42 -10.75 17.07
C SER A 224 -16.15 -11.09 16.25
N ALA A 225 -14.99 -11.02 16.90
CA ALA A 225 -13.73 -11.46 16.31
C ALA A 225 -13.56 -12.99 16.31
N GLU A 226 -14.57 -13.75 16.75
CA GLU A 226 -14.52 -15.21 16.84
C GLU A 226 -14.83 -15.87 15.49
N TYR A 227 -14.01 -16.84 15.09
CA TYR A 227 -14.20 -17.55 13.83
C TYR A 227 -15.53 -18.32 13.78
N ALA A 228 -16.01 -18.81 14.92
CA ALA A 228 -17.27 -19.54 15.01
C ALA A 228 -18.47 -18.66 14.56
N ASP A 229 -18.52 -17.42 15.05
CA ASP A 229 -19.59 -16.47 14.72
C ASP A 229 -19.51 -16.07 13.24
N PHE A 230 -18.29 -15.86 12.72
CA PHE A 230 -18.10 -15.59 11.30
C PHE A 230 -18.52 -16.76 10.41
N LYS A 231 -18.20 -17.99 10.81
CA LYS A 231 -18.62 -19.21 10.09
C LYS A 231 -20.13 -19.36 10.10
N ASP A 232 -20.77 -19.14 11.24
CA ASP A 232 -22.23 -19.22 11.36
C ASP A 232 -22.93 -18.18 10.50
N PHE A 233 -22.44 -16.94 10.52
CA PHE A 233 -22.92 -15.88 9.64
C PHE A 233 -22.84 -16.29 8.16
N LEU A 234 -21.68 -16.77 7.70
CA LEU A 234 -21.51 -17.24 6.32
C LEU A 234 -22.44 -18.42 6.00
N TRP A 235 -22.67 -19.32 6.95
CA TRP A 235 -23.54 -20.47 6.77
C TRP A 235 -24.99 -20.08 6.51
N HIS A 236 -25.44 -18.98 7.09
CA HIS A 236 -26.81 -18.47 6.97
C HIS A 236 -26.98 -17.40 5.89
N LEU A 237 -25.92 -17.04 5.16
CA LEU A 237 -26.05 -16.18 3.99
C LEU A 237 -26.99 -16.84 2.95
N PRO A 238 -27.91 -16.07 2.35
CA PRO A 238 -28.74 -16.58 1.27
C PRO A 238 -27.82 -17.11 0.16
N SER A 239 -28.06 -18.35 -0.25
CA SER A 239 -27.27 -19.00 -1.28
C SER A 239 -27.42 -18.21 -2.58
N PHE A 240 -26.30 -17.63 -3.07
CA PHE A 240 -26.18 -16.99 -4.39
C PHE A 240 -26.31 -18.00 -5.56
N ARG A 241 -26.97 -19.14 -5.37
CA ARG A 241 -27.21 -20.10 -6.46
C ARG A 241 -28.44 -19.65 -7.26
N SER A 242 -28.17 -19.32 -8.53
CA SER A 242 -29.04 -19.03 -9.69
C SER A 242 -29.82 -17.72 -9.75
N ALA A 243 -29.32 -16.79 -10.58
CA ALA A 243 -29.98 -16.45 -11.84
C ALA A 243 -29.01 -16.76 -12.99
#